data_AF-A0AAP9MGP7-F1
#
_entry.id   AF-A0AAP9MGP7-F1
#
_cell.length_a   1.000
_cell.length_b   1.000
_cell.length_c   1.000
_cell.angle_alpha   90.00
_cell.angle_beta   90.00
_cell.angle_gamma   90.00
#
_symmetry.space_group_name_H-M   'P 1'
#
loop_
_entity.id
_entity.type
_entity.pdbx_description
1 polymer ?
#
loop_
_entity_poly.entity_id
_entity_poly.type
_entity_poly.pdbx_seq_one_letter_code
_entity_poly.pdbx_strand_id
1 'polypeptide(L)'
;MSRRLPAHGVLAEFFDVTKDSRDIFKDTAIMQTEYARDINSYPTIFLSFADAKGDKDNIVMQMKLQLLKEYKKNEQVLEHIDRFEKPGFDLVMDGMSHLQDGSLQAVVNAISFLMTKCHQYYGKRVMLFIDE
;
A
#
# COMPACT_ATOMS: atom_id res chain seq x y z
N MET A 1 -26.29 15.31 -4.37
CA MET A 1 -26.15 14.09 -3.55
C MET A 1 -24.83 14.15 -2.83
N SER A 2 -24.81 14.18 -1.49
CA SER A 2 -23.57 14.05 -0.72
C SER A 2 -23.06 12.62 -0.89
N ARG A 3 -21.85 12.44 -1.45
CA ARG A 3 -21.21 11.12 -1.55
C ARG A 3 -20.82 10.71 -0.13
N ARG A 4 -21.26 9.53 0.31
CA ARG A 4 -20.81 8.95 1.59
C ARG A 4 -19.32 8.61 1.49
N LEU A 5 -18.61 8.77 2.61
CA LEU A 5 -17.27 8.24 2.78
C LEU A 5 -17.26 6.72 2.53
N PRO A 6 -16.16 6.16 2.04
CA PRO A 6 -16.03 4.72 1.85
C PRO A 6 -16.18 3.99 3.19
N ALA A 7 -16.72 2.77 3.17
CA ALA A 7 -16.88 1.95 4.38
C ALA A 7 -15.55 1.37 4.88
N HIS A 8 -14.60 1.15 3.99
CA HIS A 8 -13.28 0.58 4.26
C HIS A 8 -12.18 1.47 3.68
N GLY A 9 -11.01 1.47 4.30
CA GLY A 9 -9.85 2.22 3.80
C GLY A 9 -10.03 3.75 3.80
N VAL A 10 -10.87 4.32 4.67
CA VAL A 10 -11.09 5.79 4.74
C VAL A 10 -9.78 6.56 4.93
N LEU A 11 -8.89 6.07 5.80
CA LEU A 11 -7.59 6.70 6.02
C LEU A 11 -6.69 6.58 4.80
N ALA A 12 -6.68 5.41 4.14
CA ALA A 12 -5.92 5.24 2.91
C ALA A 12 -6.43 6.20 1.83
N GLU A 13 -7.74 6.30 1.64
CA GLU A 13 -8.35 7.24 0.70
C GLU A 13 -8.07 8.70 1.05
N PHE A 14 -8.00 9.05 2.35
CA PHE A 14 -7.64 10.40 2.77
C PHE A 14 -6.17 10.75 2.48
N PHE A 15 -5.23 9.86 2.78
CA PHE A 15 -3.80 10.20 2.71
C PHE A 15 -3.15 9.93 1.36
N ASP A 16 -3.65 8.96 0.59
CA ASP A 16 -3.00 8.43 -0.61
C ASP A 16 -2.83 9.50 -1.70
N VAL A 17 -1.57 9.79 -2.03
CA VAL A 17 -1.14 10.77 -3.03
C VAL A 17 -1.57 10.42 -4.46
N THR A 18 -1.95 9.17 -4.72
CA THR A 18 -2.43 8.71 -6.04
C THR A 18 -3.94 8.95 -6.24
N LYS A 19 -4.64 9.45 -5.21
CA LYS A 19 -6.08 9.67 -5.21
C LYS A 19 -6.44 11.14 -5.35
N ASP A 20 -7.68 11.40 -5.78
CA ASP A 20 -8.32 12.71 -5.70
C ASP A 20 -9.62 12.60 -4.91
N SER A 21 -9.49 12.75 -3.60
CA SER A 21 -10.53 12.43 -2.62
C SER A 21 -11.18 13.69 -2.04
N ARG A 22 -10.80 14.89 -2.50
CA ARG A 22 -11.33 16.15 -1.95
C ARG A 22 -12.86 16.19 -2.00
N ASP A 23 -13.46 15.74 -3.09
CA ASP A 23 -14.91 15.75 -3.28
C ASP A 23 -15.67 14.84 -2.30
N ILE A 24 -15.07 13.72 -1.88
CA ILE A 24 -15.70 12.82 -0.91
C ILE A 24 -15.51 13.28 0.54
N PHE A 25 -14.49 14.11 0.81
CA PHE A 25 -14.21 14.65 2.15
C PHE A 25 -14.72 16.08 2.38
N LYS A 26 -15.11 16.82 1.34
CA LYS A 26 -15.37 18.28 1.38
C LYS A 26 -16.25 18.80 2.53
N ASP A 27 -17.26 18.05 2.95
CA ASP A 27 -18.22 18.45 3.99
C ASP A 27 -17.96 17.76 5.35
N THR A 28 -16.82 17.07 5.49
CA THR A 28 -16.47 16.35 6.71
C THR A 28 -15.78 17.27 7.72
N ALA A 29 -15.86 16.92 9.01
CA ALA A 29 -15.25 17.71 10.09
C ALA A 29 -13.72 17.82 9.95
N ILE A 30 -13.04 16.80 9.41
CA ILE A 30 -11.57 16.81 9.22
C ILE A 30 -11.14 17.92 8.25
N MET A 31 -11.97 18.28 7.26
CA MET A 31 -11.68 19.38 6.34
C MET A 31 -11.76 20.76 6.98
N GLN A 32 -12.27 20.86 8.22
CA GLN A 32 -12.30 22.09 9.03
C GLN A 32 -11.14 22.18 10.03
N THR A 33 -10.17 21.26 9.95
CA THR A 33 -9.00 21.20 10.85
C THR A 33 -7.71 21.43 10.08
N GLU A 34 -6.58 21.56 10.79
CA GLU A 34 -5.26 21.67 10.14
C GLU A 34 -4.89 20.44 9.29
N TYR A 35 -5.49 19.28 9.58
CA TYR A 35 -5.25 18.03 8.84
C TYR A 35 -5.84 18.03 7.44
N ALA A 36 -6.69 18.99 7.08
CA ALA A 36 -7.20 19.14 5.72
C ALA A 36 -6.07 19.26 4.68
N ARG A 37 -4.91 19.80 5.08
CA ARG A 37 -3.70 19.90 4.23
C ARG A 37 -3.08 18.54 3.88
N ASP A 38 -3.37 17.52 4.68
CA ASP A 38 -2.76 16.20 4.58
C ASP A 38 -3.50 15.32 3.56
N ILE A 39 -4.67 15.76 3.06
CA ILE A 39 -5.44 15.03 2.06
C ILE A 39 -4.62 14.81 0.78
N ASN A 40 -4.61 13.55 0.33
CA ASN A 40 -3.88 13.05 -0.84
C ASN A 40 -2.44 13.56 -0.94
N SER A 41 -1.73 13.59 0.19
CA SER A 41 -0.40 14.20 0.29
C SER A 41 0.71 13.21 0.64
N TYR A 42 0.38 11.96 0.99
CA TYR A 42 1.35 10.94 1.42
C TYR A 42 1.35 9.70 0.52
N PRO A 43 2.53 9.14 0.19
CA PRO A 43 2.62 7.81 -0.38
C PRO A 43 1.96 6.83 0.58
N THR A 44 1.01 6.04 0.08
CA THR A 44 0.20 5.16 0.92
C THR A 44 0.15 3.76 0.34
N ILE A 45 0.50 2.78 1.18
CA ILE A 45 0.36 1.35 0.91
C ILE A 45 -0.80 0.86 1.76
N PHE A 46 -1.81 0.27 1.12
CA PHE A 46 -2.98 -0.26 1.80
C PHE A 46 -3.06 -1.78 1.59
N LEU A 47 -3.04 -2.54 2.68
CA LEU A 47 -3.16 -3.99 2.67
C LEU A 47 -4.47 -4.37 3.36
N SER A 48 -5.38 -4.99 2.62
CA SER A 48 -6.63 -5.55 3.18
C SER A 48 -6.53 -7.07 3.28
N PHE A 49 -6.83 -7.59 4.46
CA PHE A 49 -6.81 -9.01 4.79
C PHE A 49 -8.20 -9.64 4.89
N ALA A 50 -9.22 -9.00 4.30
CA ALA A 50 -10.62 -9.47 4.30
C ALA A 50 -10.78 -10.91 3.80
N ASP A 51 -9.93 -11.30 2.86
CA ASP A 51 -9.90 -12.62 2.22
C ASP A 51 -8.89 -13.57 2.88
N ALA A 52 -8.03 -13.08 3.78
CA ALA A 52 -6.99 -13.85 4.45
C ALA A 52 -7.57 -14.65 5.63
N LYS A 53 -8.26 -15.74 5.31
CA LYS A 53 -8.94 -16.61 6.27
C LYS A 53 -8.51 -18.07 6.10
N GLY A 54 -8.76 -18.91 7.09
CA GLY A 54 -8.43 -20.34 7.02
C GLY A 54 -7.01 -20.65 7.47
N ASP A 55 -6.31 -21.53 6.77
CA ASP A 55 -4.96 -21.96 7.16
C ASP A 55 -3.88 -20.91 6.87
N LYS A 56 -2.71 -21.13 7.47
CA LYS A 56 -1.54 -20.26 7.36
C LYS A 56 -1.13 -20.02 5.91
N ASP A 57 -1.15 -21.05 5.07
CA ASP A 57 -0.64 -20.96 3.70
C ASP A 57 -1.60 -20.12 2.85
N ASN A 58 -2.91 -20.28 3.02
CA ASN A 58 -3.89 -19.41 2.39
C ASN A 58 -3.77 -17.96 2.88
N ILE A 59 -3.58 -17.73 4.18
CA ILE A 59 -3.37 -16.39 4.73
C ILE A 59 -2.15 -15.73 4.09
N VAL A 60 -1.01 -16.42 4.04
CA VAL A 60 0.22 -15.90 3.43
C VAL A 60 0.04 -15.67 1.93
N MET A 61 -0.64 -16.58 1.22
CA MET A 61 -0.96 -16.40 -0.20
C MET A 61 -1.75 -15.10 -0.43
N GLN A 62 -2.80 -14.85 0.37
CA GLN A 62 -3.61 -13.63 0.25
C GLN A 62 -2.79 -12.38 0.54
N MET A 63 -1.89 -12.41 1.54
CA MET A 63 -0.96 -11.30 1.79
C MET A 63 -0.06 -11.01 0.58
N LYS A 64 0.53 -12.04 -0.03
CA LYS A 64 1.35 -11.88 -1.24
C LYS A 64 0.55 -11.30 -2.41
N LEU A 65 -0.69 -11.77 -2.61
CA LEU A 65 -1.57 -11.24 -3.65
C LEU A 65 -1.92 -9.78 -3.43
N GLN A 66 -2.16 -9.35 -2.19
CA GLN A 66 -2.42 -7.94 -1.87
C GLN A 66 -1.18 -7.07 -2.10
N LEU A 67 0.00 -7.56 -1.72
CA LEU A 67 1.26 -6.87 -2.02
C LEU A 67 1.48 -6.71 -3.51
N LEU A 68 1.26 -7.75 -4.32
CA LEU A 68 1.38 -7.66 -5.77
C LEU A 68 0.45 -6.59 -6.37
N LYS A 69 -0.75 -6.40 -5.80
CA LYS A 69 -1.65 -5.29 -6.21
C LYS A 69 -1.04 -3.93 -5.88
N GLU A 70 -0.48 -3.76 -4.68
CA GLU A 70 0.16 -2.51 -4.28
C GLU A 70 1.45 -2.23 -5.09
N TYR A 71 2.22 -3.26 -5.44
CA TYR A 71 3.36 -3.14 -6.35
C TYR A 71 2.93 -2.64 -7.73
N LYS A 72 1.87 -3.23 -8.29
CA LYS A 72 1.30 -2.78 -9.57
C LYS A 72 0.78 -1.35 -9.52
N LYS A 73 0.08 -0.98 -8.44
CA LYS A 73 -0.40 0.40 -8.23
C LYS A 73 0.74 1.42 -8.19
N ASN A 74 1.90 1.02 -7.65
CA ASN A 74 3.08 1.86 -7.51
C ASN A 74 4.14 1.60 -8.59
N GLU A 75 3.76 1.12 -9.78
CA GLU A 75 4.73 0.77 -10.85
C GLU A 75 5.69 1.92 -11.19
N GLN A 76 5.20 3.17 -11.22
CA GLN A 76 6.06 4.35 -11.48
C GLN A 76 7.22 4.51 -10.48
N VAL A 77 7.04 4.04 -9.25
CA VAL A 77 8.04 4.09 -8.17
C VAL A 77 9.15 3.06 -8.41
N LEU A 78 8.87 2.03 -9.21
CA LEU A 78 9.75 0.91 -9.53
C LEU A 78 10.51 1.09 -10.85
N GLU A 79 10.19 2.11 -11.65
CA GLU A 79 10.86 2.40 -12.92
C GLU A 79 12.36 2.71 -12.75
N HIS A 80 12.78 3.17 -11.57
CA HIS A 80 14.15 3.58 -11.26
C HIS A 80 14.78 2.66 -10.21
N ILE A 81 14.94 1.38 -10.55
CA ILE A 81 15.70 0.41 -9.76
C ILE A 81 17.14 0.37 -10.28
N ASP A 82 18.10 0.72 -9.42
CA ASP A 82 19.50 0.68 -9.80
C ASP A 82 20.11 -0.73 -9.71
N ARG A 83 21.36 -0.88 -10.18
CA ARG A 83 22.06 -2.19 -10.21
C ARG A 83 22.30 -2.82 -8.83
N PHE A 84 22.34 -2.01 -7.77
CA PHE A 84 22.54 -2.47 -6.39
C PHE A 84 21.21 -2.84 -5.72
N GLU A 85 20.12 -2.19 -6.12
CA GLU A 85 18.76 -2.51 -5.69
C GLU A 85 18.17 -3.73 -6.42
N LYS A 86 18.57 -3.94 -7.69
CA LYS A 86 18.04 -4.99 -8.56
C LYS A 86 18.08 -6.40 -7.94
N PRO A 87 19.17 -6.87 -7.31
CA PRO A 87 19.18 -8.18 -6.65
C PRO A 87 18.14 -8.29 -5.52
N GLY A 88 17.93 -7.22 -4.76
CA GLY A 88 16.90 -7.18 -3.71
C GLY A 88 15.49 -7.21 -4.28
N PHE A 89 15.26 -6.47 -5.37
CA PHE A 89 13.99 -6.51 -6.10
C PHE A 89 13.69 -7.91 -6.66
N ASP A 90 14.67 -8.54 -7.29
CA ASP A 90 14.50 -9.88 -7.88
C ASP A 90 14.19 -10.92 -6.80
N LEU A 91 14.88 -10.86 -5.65
CA LEU A 91 14.58 -11.71 -4.49
C LEU A 91 13.15 -11.50 -3.96
N VAL A 92 12.69 -10.25 -3.92
CA VAL A 92 11.33 -9.91 -3.50
C VAL A 92 10.30 -10.48 -4.49
N MET A 93 10.51 -10.31 -5.79
CA MET A 93 9.59 -10.80 -6.82
C MET A 93 9.56 -12.33 -6.87
N ASP A 94 10.71 -13.00 -6.72
CA ASP A 94 10.82 -14.45 -6.62
C ASP A 94 10.03 -14.96 -5.41
N GLY A 95 10.28 -14.41 -4.21
CA GLY A 95 9.57 -14.79 -2.99
C GLY A 95 8.06 -14.52 -3.04
N MET A 96 7.61 -13.44 -3.69
CA MET A 96 6.19 -13.16 -3.89
C MET A 96 5.54 -14.09 -4.92
N SER A 97 6.30 -14.64 -5.88
CA SER A 97 5.78 -15.57 -6.90
C SER A 97 5.47 -16.97 -6.33
N HIS A 98 6.14 -17.39 -5.26
CA HIS A 98 5.93 -18.67 -4.59
C HIS A 98 4.73 -18.62 -3.64
N LEU A 99 3.52 -18.55 -4.20
CA LEU A 99 2.29 -18.25 -3.44
C LEU A 99 1.96 -19.23 -2.30
N GLN A 100 2.39 -20.49 -2.38
CA GLN A 100 2.00 -21.57 -1.46
C GLN A 100 3.13 -22.04 -0.52
N ASP A 101 4.22 -21.27 -0.39
CA ASP A 101 5.37 -21.66 0.45
C ASP A 101 5.19 -21.33 1.95
N GLY A 102 4.09 -20.67 2.33
CA GLY A 102 3.82 -20.24 3.70
C GLY A 102 4.85 -19.25 4.28
N SER A 103 5.67 -18.61 3.43
CA SER A 103 6.77 -17.73 3.82
C SER A 103 6.32 -16.29 4.10
N LEU A 104 6.27 -15.94 5.39
CA LEU A 104 6.09 -14.56 5.84
C LEU A 104 7.33 -13.68 5.59
N GLN A 105 8.51 -14.27 5.44
CA GLN A 105 9.73 -13.50 5.16
C GLN A 105 9.64 -12.77 3.82
N ALA A 106 9.04 -13.42 2.80
CA ALA A 106 8.80 -12.78 1.51
C ALA A 106 7.84 -11.58 1.63
N VAL A 107 6.79 -11.70 2.45
CA VAL A 107 5.83 -10.61 2.74
C VAL A 107 6.54 -9.42 3.41
N VAL A 108 7.34 -9.68 4.44
CA VAL A 108 8.09 -8.63 5.17
C VAL A 108 9.08 -7.93 4.24
N ASN A 109 9.84 -8.69 3.45
CA ASN A 109 10.81 -8.13 2.51
C ASN A 109 10.13 -7.26 1.45
N ALA A 110 8.98 -7.69 0.93
CA ALA A 110 8.20 -6.95 -0.05
C ALA A 110 7.66 -5.62 0.52
N ILE A 111 7.07 -5.65 1.72
CA ILE A 111 6.60 -4.41 2.39
C ILE A 111 7.77 -3.43 2.54
N SER A 112 8.89 -3.91 3.09
CA SER A 112 10.06 -3.06 3.33
C SER A 112 10.60 -2.46 2.03
N PHE A 113 10.73 -3.26 0.97
CA PHE A 113 11.25 -2.78 -0.31
C PHE A 113 10.34 -1.73 -0.92
N LEU A 114 9.03 -1.98 -0.99
CA LEU A 114 8.07 -1.04 -1.56
C LEU A 114 8.04 0.28 -0.76
N MET A 115 8.03 0.20 0.57
CA MET A 115 8.11 1.39 1.43
C MET A 115 9.38 2.20 1.17
N THR A 116 10.53 1.55 1.02
CA THR A 116 11.80 2.24 0.69
C THR A 116 11.70 2.94 -0.66
N LYS A 117 11.20 2.27 -1.71
CA LYS A 117 11.09 2.89 -3.03
C LYS A 117 10.09 4.05 -3.02
N CYS A 118 8.93 3.90 -2.38
CA CYS A 118 7.97 5.00 -2.24
C CYS A 118 8.59 6.19 -1.48
N HIS A 119 9.35 5.94 -0.41
CA HIS A 119 10.02 7.00 0.33
C HIS A 119 11.03 7.76 -0.55
N GLN A 120 11.88 7.04 -1.29
CA GLN A 120 12.86 7.61 -2.20
C GLN A 120 12.22 8.44 -3.31
N TYR A 121 11.16 7.90 -3.94
CA TYR A 121 10.50 8.55 -5.08
C TYR A 121 9.76 9.82 -4.68
N TYR A 122 8.99 9.78 -3.59
CA TYR A 122 8.15 10.92 -3.19
C TYR A 122 8.85 11.89 -2.21
N GLY A 123 9.98 11.49 -1.60
CA GLY A 123 10.67 12.30 -0.60
C GLY A 123 9.85 12.51 0.69
N LYS A 124 8.88 11.63 0.98
CA LYS A 124 7.93 11.74 2.10
C LYS A 124 7.87 10.46 2.91
N ARG A 125 7.42 10.56 4.16
CA ARG A 125 7.08 9.38 4.97
C ARG A 125 5.98 8.58 4.25
N VAL A 126 6.13 7.26 4.21
CA VAL A 126 5.13 6.34 3.65
C VAL A 126 4.16 5.93 4.74
N MET A 127 2.86 5.98 4.44
CA MET A 127 1.80 5.51 5.33
C MET A 127 1.45 4.06 4.96
N LEU A 128 1.62 3.14 5.90
CA LEU A 128 1.20 1.75 5.75
C LEU A 128 -0.07 1.55 6.57
N PHE A 129 -1.16 1.20 5.90
CA PHE A 129 -2.43 0.84 6.53
C PHE A 129 -2.69 -0.65 6.30
N ILE A 130 -3.01 -1.35 7.38
CA ILE A 130 -3.38 -2.76 7.38
C ILE A 130 -4.79 -2.82 7.95
N ASP A 131 -5.70 -3.41 7.19
CA ASP A 131 -7.11 -3.56 7.54
C ASP A 131 -7.53 -5.03 7.36
N GLU A 132 -8.54 -5.47 8.11
CA GLU A 132 -9.12 -6.81 8.01
C GLU A 132 -10.47 -6.74 7.27
#